data_AF-A0A3N6A5P1-F1
#
_entry.id   AF-A0A3N6A5P1-F1
#
_cell.length_a   1.000
_cell.length_b   1.000
_cell.length_c   1.000
_cell.angle_alpha   90.00
_cell.angle_beta   90.00
_cell.angle_gamma   90.00
#
_symmetry.space_group_name_H-M   'P 1'
#
loop_
_entity.id
_entity.type
_entity.pdbx_description
1 polymer ?
#
loop_
_entity_poly.entity_id
_entity_poly.type
_entity_poly.pdbx_seq_one_letter_code
_entity_poly.pdbx_strand_id
1 'polypeptide(L)'
;MPRKPHPHRSAYRPLVSKLTKLRAQLEKLESSFVKPLDRIHPSYRGSARNLVHYVALRRHDVRRLQRRLSAAGVSSLSNSESAVLANLNAVIDLLRPVAGRPGVNGDPTPPVGLDEGRDIIAQHTRALLGEEPRKRTARIMVTLPTEAATDPDFVTELIRRGMNCARINCAHDTAADWAKMAGHVRRASKQLGLACKIVMDLGGPKVRTGRIEPGPAVVKWRPVRDRLGRVVTPATVVLRARGRLPAVGLDVAPAATLTLPGRFIAALSVGDTIRFRDTRHASRSLVVTEHGGTFCLAEGRSTAYVTNG
;
A
#
# COMPACT_ATOMS: atom_id res chain seq x y z
N MET A 1 -52.52 6.32 -29.87
CA MET A 1 -51.22 6.49 -30.57
C MET A 1 -50.14 5.68 -29.84
N PRO A 2 -49.38 4.80 -30.53
CA PRO A 2 -48.25 4.13 -29.90
C PRO A 2 -47.13 5.17 -29.66
N ARG A 3 -46.71 5.32 -28.40
CA ARG A 3 -45.55 6.15 -28.04
C ARG A 3 -44.33 5.63 -28.82
N LYS A 4 -43.73 6.48 -29.66
CA LYS A 4 -42.44 6.19 -30.32
C LYS A 4 -41.44 5.69 -29.26
N PRO A 5 -40.75 4.57 -29.48
CA PRO A 5 -39.77 4.07 -28.52
C PRO A 5 -38.65 5.11 -28.35
N HIS A 6 -38.34 5.50 -27.11
CA HIS A 6 -37.23 6.41 -26.83
C HIS A 6 -35.93 5.89 -27.46
N PRO A 7 -35.13 6.75 -28.13
CA PRO A 7 -33.91 6.36 -28.85
C PRO A 7 -32.84 5.69 -27.96
N HIS A 8 -33.00 5.74 -26.64
CA HIS A 8 -32.07 5.16 -25.66
C HIS A 8 -32.34 3.69 -25.28
N ARG A 9 -33.47 3.09 -25.68
CA ARG A 9 -33.84 1.72 -25.23
C ARG A 9 -32.83 0.63 -25.65
N SER A 10 -32.25 0.73 -26.85
CA SER A 10 -31.26 -0.24 -27.34
C SER A 10 -29.92 -0.13 -26.61
N ALA A 11 -29.55 1.08 -26.16
CA ALA A 11 -28.26 1.36 -25.52
C ALA A 11 -28.11 0.71 -24.13
N TYR A 12 -29.22 0.51 -23.40
CA TYR A 12 -29.22 -0.08 -22.05
C TYR A 12 -29.35 -1.60 -22.05
N ARG A 13 -29.81 -2.24 -23.12
CA ARG A 13 -29.90 -3.72 -23.20
C ARG A 13 -28.57 -4.43 -22.93
N PRO A 14 -27.43 -4.01 -23.54
CA PRO A 14 -26.13 -4.61 -23.22
C PRO A 14 -25.70 -4.37 -21.78
N LEU A 15 -26.12 -3.26 -21.17
CA LEU A 15 -25.80 -2.90 -19.79
C LEU A 15 -26.53 -3.81 -18.81
N VAL A 16 -27.86 -3.96 -18.98
CA VAL A 16 -28.69 -4.89 -18.20
C VAL A 16 -28.18 -6.32 -18.36
N SER A 17 -27.91 -6.77 -19.58
CA SER A 17 -27.36 -8.11 -19.83
C SER A 17 -26.04 -8.36 -19.08
N LYS A 18 -25.14 -7.36 -19.06
CA LYS A 18 -23.87 -7.47 -18.33
C LYS A 18 -24.07 -7.51 -16.81
N LEU A 19 -24.98 -6.70 -16.27
CA LEU A 19 -25.32 -6.70 -14.84
C LEU A 19 -25.97 -8.01 -14.41
N THR A 20 -26.91 -8.55 -15.19
CA THR A 20 -27.55 -9.84 -14.90
C THR A 20 -26.54 -10.99 -14.95
N LYS A 21 -25.59 -10.98 -15.89
CA LYS A 21 -24.47 -11.95 -15.92
C LYS A 21 -23.60 -11.84 -14.67
N LEU A 22 -23.27 -10.62 -14.26
CA LEU A 22 -22.50 -10.38 -13.04
C LEU A 22 -23.24 -10.91 -11.81
N ARG A 23 -24.55 -10.67 -11.71
CA ARG A 23 -25.39 -11.21 -10.62
C ARG A 23 -25.33 -12.74 -10.56
N ALA A 24 -25.52 -13.41 -11.69
CA ALA A 24 -25.42 -14.86 -11.76
C ALA A 24 -24.03 -15.38 -11.34
N GLN A 25 -22.95 -14.62 -11.58
CA GLN A 25 -21.60 -14.97 -11.12
C GLN A 25 -21.44 -14.83 -9.60
N LEU A 26 -22.08 -13.82 -8.99
CA LEU A 26 -22.14 -13.67 -7.53
C LEU A 26 -22.83 -14.87 -6.88
N GLU A 27 -24.01 -15.23 -7.38
CA GLU A 27 -24.78 -16.39 -6.90
C GLU A 27 -24.01 -17.70 -7.09
N LYS A 28 -23.39 -17.89 -8.27
CA LYS A 28 -22.58 -19.09 -8.54
C LYS A 28 -21.42 -19.23 -7.55
N LEU A 29 -20.75 -18.13 -7.20
CA LEU A 29 -19.67 -18.18 -6.22
C LEU A 29 -20.23 -18.50 -4.83
N GLU A 30 -21.31 -17.85 -4.41
CA GLU A 30 -21.96 -18.15 -3.12
C GLU A 30 -22.33 -19.64 -2.98
N SER A 31 -22.91 -20.24 -4.02
CA SER A 31 -23.25 -21.68 -4.04
C SER A 31 -22.03 -22.60 -3.87
N SER A 32 -20.82 -22.15 -4.25
CA SER A 32 -19.58 -22.91 -3.96
C SER A 32 -19.08 -22.78 -2.52
N PHE A 33 -19.65 -21.87 -1.73
CA PHE A 33 -19.25 -21.58 -0.35
C PHE A 33 -20.28 -22.05 0.70
N VAL A 34 -21.32 -22.80 0.33
CA VAL A 34 -22.39 -23.27 1.25
C VAL A 34 -21.81 -23.90 2.52
N LYS A 35 -20.97 -24.93 2.39
CA LYS A 35 -20.39 -25.65 3.54
C LYS A 35 -19.57 -24.73 4.47
N PRO A 36 -18.65 -23.88 3.97
CA PRO A 36 -17.99 -22.88 4.80
C PRO A 36 -18.95 -21.90 5.49
N LEU A 37 -19.98 -21.42 4.78
CA LEU A 37 -20.93 -20.43 5.31
C LEU A 37 -21.79 -21.00 6.45
N ASP A 38 -22.15 -22.28 6.39
CA ASP A 38 -22.95 -22.95 7.43
C ASP A 38 -22.22 -23.01 8.78
N ARG A 39 -20.88 -23.08 8.75
CA ARG A 39 -20.01 -23.08 9.94
C ARG A 39 -19.86 -21.71 10.59
N ILE A 40 -20.27 -20.64 9.91
CA ILE A 40 -20.21 -19.28 10.45
C ILE A 40 -21.37 -19.07 11.40
N HIS A 41 -21.11 -18.39 12.52
CA HIS A 41 -22.14 -18.06 13.50
C HIS A 41 -23.30 -17.28 12.85
N PRO A 42 -24.57 -17.59 13.18
CA PRO A 42 -25.74 -17.03 12.51
C PRO A 42 -25.71 -15.50 12.33
N SER A 43 -25.30 -14.74 13.35
CA SER A 43 -25.22 -13.27 13.30
C SER A 43 -24.29 -12.72 12.22
N TYR A 44 -23.33 -13.50 11.73
CA TYR A 44 -22.37 -13.07 10.69
C TYR A 44 -22.64 -13.71 9.33
N ARG A 45 -23.60 -14.65 9.21
CA ARG A 45 -23.84 -15.38 7.95
C ARG A 45 -24.23 -14.44 6.81
N GLY A 46 -25.11 -13.46 7.06
CA GLY A 46 -25.47 -12.44 6.06
C GLY A 46 -24.25 -11.64 5.58
N SER A 47 -23.43 -11.15 6.51
CA SER A 47 -22.17 -10.46 6.21
C SER A 47 -21.19 -11.32 5.42
N ALA A 48 -21.07 -12.61 5.77
CA ALA A 48 -20.19 -13.55 5.08
C ALA A 48 -20.65 -13.84 3.65
N ARG A 49 -21.96 -14.02 3.43
CA ARG A 49 -22.56 -14.14 2.09
C ARG A 49 -22.28 -12.88 1.26
N ASN A 50 -22.50 -11.69 1.84
CA ASN A 50 -22.19 -10.42 1.19
C ASN A 50 -20.68 -10.29 0.86
N LEU A 51 -19.79 -10.78 1.73
CA LEU A 51 -18.34 -10.82 1.46
C LEU A 51 -18.03 -11.71 0.25
N VAL A 52 -18.67 -12.87 0.12
CA VAL A 52 -18.52 -13.73 -1.06
C VAL A 52 -18.97 -12.99 -2.33
N HIS A 53 -20.10 -12.26 -2.27
CA HIS A 53 -20.54 -11.41 -3.39
C HIS A 53 -19.55 -10.29 -3.71
N TYR A 54 -19.00 -9.63 -2.71
CA TYR A 54 -17.97 -8.61 -2.89
C TYR A 54 -16.71 -9.17 -3.56
N VAL A 55 -16.24 -10.34 -3.12
CA VAL A 55 -15.12 -11.05 -3.74
C VAL A 55 -15.44 -11.40 -5.19
N ALA A 56 -16.63 -11.91 -5.48
CA ALA A 56 -17.07 -12.19 -6.85
C ALA A 56 -17.04 -10.92 -7.72
N LEU A 57 -17.57 -9.80 -7.22
CA LEU A 57 -17.55 -8.50 -7.90
C LEU A 57 -16.11 -8.06 -8.23
N ARG A 58 -15.19 -8.17 -7.26
CA ARG A 58 -13.79 -7.75 -7.40
C ARG A 58 -12.95 -8.62 -8.33
N ARG A 59 -13.43 -9.80 -8.72
CA ARG A 59 -12.82 -10.64 -9.78
C ARG A 59 -13.03 -10.08 -11.19
N HIS A 60 -13.84 -9.03 -11.35
CA HIS A 60 -14.13 -8.41 -12.64
C HIS A 60 -13.57 -6.99 -12.72
N ASP A 61 -13.07 -6.60 -13.90
CA ASP A 61 -12.84 -5.18 -14.20
C ASP A 61 -14.17 -4.48 -14.45
N VAL A 62 -14.70 -3.86 -13.40
CA VAL A 62 -15.97 -3.14 -13.43
C VAL A 62 -15.82 -1.69 -13.85
N ARG A 63 -14.61 -1.12 -14.03
CA ARG A 63 -14.43 0.33 -14.26
C ARG A 63 -15.20 0.84 -15.49
N ARG A 64 -15.21 0.06 -16.59
CA ARG A 64 -16.00 0.39 -17.79
C ARG A 64 -17.50 0.28 -17.52
N LEU A 65 -17.93 -0.66 -16.69
CA LEU A 65 -19.33 -0.80 -16.29
C LEU A 65 -19.75 0.40 -15.43
N GLN A 66 -18.96 0.76 -14.42
CA GLN A 66 -19.22 1.90 -13.53
C GLN A 66 -19.36 3.21 -14.31
N ARG A 67 -18.44 3.51 -15.25
CA ARG A 67 -18.56 4.69 -16.12
C ARG A 67 -19.87 4.73 -16.91
N ARG A 68 -20.31 3.58 -17.43
CA ARG A 68 -21.58 3.48 -18.17
C ARG A 68 -22.81 3.63 -17.27
N LEU A 69 -22.74 3.15 -16.03
CA LEU A 69 -23.79 3.33 -15.03
C LEU A 69 -23.91 4.80 -14.62
N SER A 70 -22.78 5.47 -14.34
CA SER A 70 -22.76 6.90 -14.04
C SER A 70 -23.30 7.74 -15.21
N ALA A 71 -22.90 7.42 -16.45
CA ALA A 71 -23.45 8.08 -17.65
C ALA A 71 -24.95 7.79 -17.86
N ALA A 72 -25.47 6.72 -17.28
CA ALA A 72 -26.90 6.39 -17.28
C ALA A 72 -27.66 7.06 -16.13
N GLY A 73 -27.01 7.81 -15.25
CA GLY A 73 -27.63 8.48 -14.10
C GLY A 73 -28.03 7.52 -12.97
N VAL A 74 -27.46 6.30 -12.94
CA VAL A 74 -27.75 5.31 -11.89
C VAL A 74 -26.52 5.06 -11.01
N SER A 75 -26.73 4.42 -9.86
CA SER A 75 -25.63 4.04 -8.95
C SER A 75 -24.52 3.31 -9.71
N SER A 76 -23.29 3.76 -9.52
CA SER A 76 -22.09 3.18 -10.13
C SER A 76 -21.65 1.89 -9.46
N LEU A 77 -22.31 1.46 -8.38
CA LEU A 77 -21.88 0.35 -7.51
C LEU A 77 -20.52 0.60 -6.81
N SER A 78 -20.01 1.84 -6.81
CA SER A 78 -18.70 2.14 -6.20
C SER A 78 -18.68 2.06 -4.67
N ASN A 79 -19.85 2.18 -4.03
CA ASN A 79 -20.01 2.12 -2.57
C ASN A 79 -20.97 0.98 -2.19
N SER A 80 -20.86 -0.16 -2.90
CA SER A 80 -21.79 -1.29 -2.76
C SER A 80 -21.32 -2.32 -1.73
N GLU A 81 -20.16 -2.12 -1.09
CA GLU A 81 -19.50 -3.07 -0.20
C GLU A 81 -20.39 -3.55 0.95
N SER A 82 -21.26 -2.68 1.47
CA SER A 82 -22.16 -3.02 2.58
C SER A 82 -23.30 -3.96 2.18
N ALA A 83 -23.69 -3.99 0.90
CA ALA A 83 -24.84 -4.74 0.40
C ALA A 83 -24.76 -4.94 -1.12
N VAL A 84 -23.84 -5.79 -1.58
CA VAL A 84 -23.44 -5.89 -2.99
C VAL A 84 -24.59 -6.38 -3.87
N LEU A 85 -25.22 -7.50 -3.50
CA LEU A 85 -26.30 -8.08 -4.29
C LEU A 85 -27.55 -7.18 -4.28
N ALA A 86 -27.87 -6.54 -3.16
CA ALA A 86 -28.99 -5.60 -3.07
C ALA A 86 -28.78 -4.38 -3.98
N ASN A 87 -27.59 -3.79 -3.99
CA ASN A 87 -27.24 -2.69 -4.90
C ASN A 87 -27.32 -3.12 -6.36
N LEU A 88 -26.82 -4.31 -6.68
CA LEU A 88 -26.86 -4.85 -8.04
C LEU A 88 -28.28 -5.09 -8.52
N ASN A 89 -29.14 -5.68 -7.68
CA ASN A 89 -30.56 -5.87 -7.97
C ASN A 89 -31.26 -4.53 -8.21
N ALA A 90 -31.08 -3.55 -7.31
CA ALA A 90 -31.68 -2.23 -7.46
C ALA A 90 -31.31 -1.54 -8.78
N VAL A 91 -30.04 -1.62 -9.19
CA VAL A 91 -29.57 -1.07 -10.48
C VAL A 91 -30.17 -1.82 -11.67
N ILE A 92 -30.25 -3.15 -11.60
CA ILE A 92 -30.88 -3.97 -12.64
C ILE A 92 -32.36 -3.60 -12.79
N ASP A 93 -33.09 -3.48 -11.68
CA ASP A 93 -34.52 -3.19 -11.66
C ASP A 93 -34.82 -1.79 -12.19
N LEU A 94 -33.96 -0.81 -11.91
CA LEU A 94 -34.08 0.53 -12.48
C LEU A 94 -33.86 0.56 -14.00
N LEU A 95 -32.91 -0.23 -14.51
CA LEU A 95 -32.55 -0.22 -15.94
C LEU A 95 -33.42 -1.14 -16.81
N ARG A 96 -34.05 -2.17 -16.24
CA ARG A 96 -34.87 -3.16 -16.98
C ARG A 96 -36.01 -2.52 -17.79
N PRO A 97 -36.90 -1.68 -17.20
CA PRO A 97 -38.00 -1.06 -17.94
C PRO A 97 -37.50 -0.20 -19.10
N VAL A 98 -36.42 0.55 -18.88
CA VAL A 98 -35.80 1.43 -19.88
C VAL A 98 -35.14 0.63 -21.00
N ALA A 99 -34.63 -0.57 -20.71
CA ALA A 99 -34.11 -1.49 -21.72
C ALA A 99 -35.22 -2.25 -22.50
N GLY A 100 -36.50 -2.02 -22.15
CA GLY A 100 -37.63 -2.75 -22.70
C GLY A 100 -37.61 -4.23 -22.34
N ARG A 101 -37.09 -4.57 -21.16
CA ARG A 101 -37.16 -5.91 -20.57
C ARG A 101 -38.14 -5.88 -19.40
N PRO A 102 -39.21 -6.69 -19.40
CA PRO A 102 -40.10 -6.77 -18.25
C PRO A 102 -39.33 -7.24 -17.00
N GLY A 103 -39.82 -6.85 -15.82
CA GLY A 103 -39.33 -7.36 -14.55
C GLY A 103 -39.42 -8.88 -14.53
N VAL A 104 -38.36 -9.55 -14.08
CA VAL A 104 -38.35 -11.01 -13.99
C VAL A 104 -38.73 -11.35 -12.55
N ASN A 105 -39.82 -12.11 -12.35
CA ASN A 105 -40.13 -12.72 -11.06
C ASN A 105 -39.03 -13.76 -10.73
N GLY A 106 -38.55 -13.78 -9.49
CA GLY A 106 -37.54 -14.75 -9.03
C GLY A 106 -36.11 -14.21 -8.97
N ASP A 107 -35.92 -12.90 -8.84
CA ASP A 107 -34.60 -12.36 -8.51
C ASP A 107 -34.15 -12.82 -7.11
N PRO A 108 -32.85 -13.10 -6.92
CA PRO A 108 -32.34 -13.62 -5.66
C PRO A 108 -32.50 -12.59 -4.55
N THR A 109 -33.04 -13.04 -3.42
CA THR A 109 -33.12 -12.23 -2.20
C THR A 109 -31.70 -11.94 -1.69
N PRO A 110 -31.31 -10.67 -1.54
CA PRO A 110 -30.00 -10.34 -1.03
C PRO A 110 -29.84 -10.79 0.43
N PRO A 111 -28.64 -11.23 0.85
CA PRO A 111 -28.39 -11.63 2.24
C PRO A 111 -28.36 -10.45 3.23
N VAL A 112 -28.21 -9.23 2.71
CA VAL A 112 -28.13 -7.98 3.47
C VAL A 112 -28.83 -6.90 2.64
N GLY A 113 -29.77 -6.18 3.25
CA GLY A 113 -30.47 -5.05 2.63
C GLY A 113 -29.58 -3.80 2.47
N LEU A 114 -30.05 -2.83 1.67
CA LEU A 114 -29.28 -1.60 1.39
C LEU A 114 -29.01 -0.79 2.65
N ASP A 115 -30.04 -0.55 3.47
CA ASP A 115 -29.93 0.21 4.72
C ASP A 115 -29.33 -0.64 5.84
N GLU A 116 -29.79 -1.89 5.96
CA GLU A 116 -29.33 -2.88 6.93
C GLU A 116 -27.81 -3.08 6.89
N GLY A 117 -27.19 -3.08 5.70
CA GLY A 117 -25.76 -3.28 5.56
C GLY A 117 -24.92 -2.24 6.28
N ARG A 118 -25.36 -0.97 6.33
CA ARG A 118 -24.65 0.08 7.06
C ARG A 118 -24.79 -0.09 8.58
N ASP A 119 -25.98 -0.46 9.03
CA ASP A 119 -26.26 -0.70 10.45
C ASP A 119 -25.46 -1.89 10.97
N ILE A 120 -25.38 -2.98 10.20
CA ILE A 120 -24.55 -4.15 10.49
C ILE A 120 -23.07 -3.75 10.60
N ILE A 121 -22.55 -2.92 9.69
CA ILE A 121 -21.17 -2.43 9.75
C ILE A 121 -20.95 -1.62 11.03
N ALA A 122 -21.87 -0.72 11.37
CA ALA A 122 -21.77 0.11 12.58
C ALA A 122 -21.83 -0.74 13.86
N GLN A 123 -22.71 -1.74 13.91
CA GLN A 123 -22.84 -2.67 15.02
C GLN A 123 -21.57 -3.51 15.20
N HIS A 124 -21.09 -4.15 14.13
CA HIS A 124 -19.87 -4.97 14.19
C HIS A 124 -18.62 -4.15 14.49
N THR A 125 -18.54 -2.91 13.99
CA THR A 125 -17.46 -1.98 14.33
C THR A 125 -17.44 -1.68 15.82
N ARG A 126 -18.60 -1.41 16.44
CA ARG A 126 -18.70 -1.19 17.88
C ARG A 126 -18.36 -2.44 18.69
N ALA A 127 -18.86 -3.61 18.28
CA ALA A 127 -18.55 -4.87 18.95
C ALA A 127 -17.05 -5.20 18.92
N LEU A 128 -16.39 -4.97 17.78
CA LEU A 128 -14.98 -5.31 17.57
C LEU A 128 -14.03 -4.25 18.15
N LEU A 129 -14.24 -2.98 17.83
CA LEU A 129 -13.30 -1.89 18.12
C LEU A 129 -13.72 -1.02 19.33
N GLY A 130 -14.93 -1.22 19.84
CA GLY A 130 -15.52 -0.39 20.89
C GLY A 130 -16.32 0.81 20.36
N GLU A 131 -16.89 1.54 21.32
CA GLU A 131 -17.75 2.69 21.05
C GLU A 131 -17.05 3.79 20.24
N GLU A 132 -17.88 4.61 19.59
CA GLU A 132 -17.39 5.73 18.81
C GLU A 132 -16.79 6.81 19.70
N PRO A 133 -15.58 7.32 19.38
CA PRO A 133 -15.02 8.44 20.11
C PRO A 133 -15.89 9.70 19.95
N ARG A 134 -16.13 10.43 21.05
CA ARG A 134 -17.05 11.60 21.05
C ARG A 134 -16.71 12.71 20.05
N LYS A 135 -15.43 12.85 19.65
CA LYS A 135 -14.93 13.96 18.82
C LYS A 135 -14.55 13.57 17.39
N ARG A 136 -14.75 12.31 16.99
CA ARG A 136 -14.38 11.80 15.65
C ARG A 136 -15.06 10.48 15.33
N THR A 137 -15.24 10.21 14.04
CA THR A 137 -15.88 8.98 13.54
C THR A 137 -14.92 7.79 13.42
N ALA A 138 -13.66 8.06 13.09
CA ALA A 138 -12.63 7.02 12.98
C ALA A 138 -12.11 6.57 14.35
N ARG A 139 -11.66 5.31 14.47
CA ARG A 139 -10.87 4.79 15.61
C ARG A 139 -9.38 4.77 15.22
N ILE A 140 -8.48 5.12 16.14
CA ILE A 140 -7.04 5.18 15.87
C ILE A 140 -6.38 3.91 16.41
N MET A 141 -5.74 3.17 15.51
CA MET A 141 -4.87 2.04 15.85
C MET A 141 -3.41 2.48 15.79
N VAL A 142 -2.65 2.24 16.85
CA VAL A 142 -1.20 2.51 16.90
C VAL A 142 -0.47 1.20 17.03
N THR A 143 0.55 0.98 16.19
CA THR A 143 1.46 -0.15 16.37
C THR A 143 2.46 0.23 17.44
N LEU A 144 2.49 -0.54 18.53
CA LEU A 144 3.39 -0.25 19.64
C LEU A 144 4.85 -0.54 19.24
N PRO A 145 5.78 0.41 19.46
CA PRO A 145 7.20 0.16 19.35
C PRO A 145 7.70 -0.65 20.55
N THR A 146 8.90 -1.23 20.45
CA THR A 146 9.56 -1.96 21.55
C THR A 146 9.60 -1.15 22.86
N GLU A 147 9.80 0.17 22.76
CA GLU A 147 9.80 1.10 23.91
C GLU A 147 8.52 1.03 24.76
N ALA A 148 7.37 0.68 24.18
CA ALA A 148 6.12 0.52 24.92
C ALA A 148 6.16 -0.63 25.96
N ALA A 149 7.13 -1.55 25.85
CA ALA A 149 7.36 -2.61 26.83
C ALA A 149 8.13 -2.12 28.07
N THR A 150 8.88 -1.02 27.96
CA THR A 150 9.75 -0.50 29.02
C THR A 150 9.30 0.85 29.56
N ASP A 151 8.60 1.65 28.75
CA ASP A 151 8.04 2.94 29.14
C ASP A 151 6.50 2.86 29.25
N PRO A 152 5.95 2.76 30.47
CA PRO A 152 4.52 2.77 30.70
C PRO A 152 3.84 4.14 30.50
N ASP A 153 4.57 5.24 30.68
CA ASP A 153 4.03 6.60 30.57
C ASP A 153 3.84 6.97 29.10
N PHE A 154 4.74 6.50 28.24
CA PHE A 154 4.57 6.57 26.78
C PHE A 154 3.22 5.99 26.33
N VAL A 155 2.87 4.78 26.80
CA VAL A 155 1.58 4.15 26.46
C VAL A 155 0.40 4.96 26.99
N THR A 156 0.52 5.51 28.19
CA THR A 156 -0.51 6.35 28.81
C THR A 156 -0.77 7.61 27.97
N GLU A 157 0.29 8.25 27.48
CA GLU A 157 0.19 9.44 26.64
C GLU A 157 -0.45 9.13 25.27
N LEU A 158 -0.15 7.98 24.67
CA LEU A 158 -0.80 7.54 23.43
C LEU A 158 -2.32 7.39 23.60
N ILE A 159 -2.78 6.78 24.70
CA ILE A 159 -4.21 6.64 24.99
C ILE A 159 -4.84 8.02 25.23
N ARG A 160 -4.19 8.88 26.02
CA ARG A 160 -4.65 10.25 26.29
C ARG A 160 -4.83 11.06 25.00
N ARG A 161 -3.93 10.88 24.02
CA ARG A 161 -3.99 11.53 22.70
C ARG A 161 -5.00 10.90 21.73
N GLY A 162 -5.63 9.79 22.12
CA GLY A 162 -6.74 9.21 21.38
C GLY A 162 -6.46 7.87 20.71
N MET A 163 -5.41 7.13 21.09
CA MET A 163 -5.29 5.72 20.69
C MET A 163 -6.51 4.93 21.20
N ASN A 164 -7.19 4.20 20.31
CA ASN A 164 -8.31 3.30 20.66
C ASN A 164 -7.90 1.83 20.57
N CYS A 165 -6.90 1.52 19.75
CA CYS A 165 -6.41 0.16 19.57
C CYS A 165 -4.88 0.17 19.62
N ALA A 166 -4.31 -0.59 20.54
CA ALA A 166 -2.89 -0.88 20.58
C ALA A 166 -2.63 -2.16 19.78
N ARG A 167 -1.95 -2.04 18.64
CA ARG A 167 -1.49 -3.18 17.83
C ARG A 167 -0.12 -3.62 18.34
N ILE A 168 -0.04 -4.86 18.80
CA ILE A 168 1.22 -5.54 19.14
C ILE A 168 1.59 -6.42 17.96
N ASN A 169 2.67 -6.06 17.28
CA ASN A 169 3.15 -6.80 16.11
C ASN A 169 4.07 -7.93 16.53
N CYS A 170 3.53 -9.15 16.60
CA CYS A 170 4.26 -10.36 17.02
C CYS A 170 5.28 -10.85 15.98
N ALA A 171 5.50 -10.10 14.90
CA ALA A 171 6.60 -10.32 13.99
C ALA A 171 7.97 -9.93 14.57
N HIS A 172 7.97 -9.15 15.65
CA HIS A 172 9.12 -8.59 16.35
C HIS A 172 8.92 -8.74 17.87
N ASP A 173 9.97 -8.46 18.64
CA ASP A 173 10.00 -8.53 20.11
C ASP A 173 9.70 -9.94 20.66
N THR A 174 9.65 -10.06 21.99
CA THR A 174 9.41 -11.33 22.68
C THR A 174 8.02 -11.39 23.29
N ALA A 175 7.54 -12.60 23.61
CA ALA A 175 6.29 -12.78 24.35
C ALA A 175 6.26 -12.05 25.69
N ALA A 176 7.41 -11.92 26.36
CA ALA A 176 7.54 -11.16 27.59
C ALA A 176 7.32 -9.65 27.36
N ASP A 177 7.83 -9.11 26.25
CA ASP A 177 7.64 -7.71 25.88
C ASP A 177 6.18 -7.43 25.51
N TRP A 178 5.55 -8.32 24.74
CA TRP A 178 4.13 -8.23 24.41
C TRP A 178 3.25 -8.24 25.67
N ALA A 179 3.59 -9.07 26.66
CA ALA A 179 2.88 -9.13 27.93
C ALA A 179 3.00 -7.81 28.71
N LYS A 180 4.19 -7.20 28.74
CA LYS A 180 4.41 -5.87 29.35
C LYS A 180 3.60 -4.79 28.64
N MET A 181 3.69 -4.72 27.31
CA MET A 181 2.91 -3.79 26.48
C MET A 181 1.41 -3.90 26.76
N ALA A 182 0.88 -5.14 26.75
CA ALA A 182 -0.52 -5.40 27.05
C ALA A 182 -0.90 -4.98 28.48
N GLY A 183 -0.02 -5.23 29.45
CA GLY A 183 -0.18 -4.79 30.84
C GLY A 183 -0.24 -3.26 30.96
N HIS A 184 0.65 -2.56 30.25
CA HIS A 184 0.70 -1.10 30.22
C HIS A 184 -0.57 -0.49 29.62
N VAL A 185 -1.05 -1.03 28.50
CA VAL A 185 -2.31 -0.59 27.86
C VAL A 185 -3.50 -0.78 28.81
N ARG A 186 -3.62 -1.95 29.45
CA ARG A 186 -4.71 -2.23 30.40
C ARG A 186 -4.69 -1.29 31.60
N ARG A 187 -3.50 -1.06 32.18
CA ARG A 187 -3.34 -0.14 33.33
C ARG A 187 -3.69 1.29 32.94
N ALA A 188 -3.14 1.80 31.84
CA ALA A 188 -3.40 3.14 31.35
C ALA A 188 -4.88 3.35 30.98
N SER A 189 -5.51 2.37 30.31
CA SER A 189 -6.94 2.39 29.99
C SER A 189 -7.81 2.50 31.25
N LYS A 190 -7.49 1.72 32.29
CA LYS A 190 -8.19 1.78 33.59
C LYS A 190 -7.97 3.12 34.30
N GLN A 191 -6.73 3.61 34.35
CA GLN A 191 -6.37 4.86 35.02
C GLN A 191 -7.04 6.08 34.39
N LEU A 192 -7.14 6.12 33.05
CA LEU A 192 -7.73 7.25 32.32
C LEU A 192 -9.25 7.14 32.16
N GLY A 193 -9.85 5.98 32.44
CA GLY A 193 -11.25 5.71 32.12
C GLY A 193 -11.54 5.72 30.61
N LEU A 194 -10.52 5.50 29.78
CA LEU A 194 -10.61 5.52 28.32
C LEU A 194 -10.41 4.10 27.77
N ALA A 195 -11.38 3.59 27.02
CA ALA A 195 -11.29 2.25 26.44
C ALA A 195 -10.20 2.17 25.35
N CYS A 196 -9.27 1.22 25.50
CA CYS A 196 -8.29 0.86 24.47
C CYS A 196 -8.24 -0.65 24.27
N LYS A 197 -8.53 -1.12 23.05
CA LYS A 197 -8.41 -2.55 22.67
C LYS A 197 -6.96 -2.91 22.42
N ILE A 198 -6.63 -4.18 22.59
CA ILE A 198 -5.31 -4.75 22.22
C ILE A 198 -5.53 -5.69 21.04
N VAL A 199 -4.77 -5.48 19.97
CA VAL A 199 -4.81 -6.30 18.76
C VAL A 199 -3.47 -7.02 18.62
N MET A 200 -3.49 -8.34 18.77
CA MET A 200 -2.31 -9.18 18.55
C MET A 200 -2.20 -9.49 17.06
N ASP A 201 -1.20 -8.93 16.39
CA ASP A 201 -0.93 -9.16 14.97
C ASP A 201 0.14 -10.23 14.81
N LEU A 202 -0.28 -11.43 14.43
CA LEU A 202 0.60 -12.58 14.29
C LEU A 202 1.47 -12.46 13.04
N GLY A 203 2.78 -12.70 13.17
CA GLY A 203 3.74 -12.47 12.09
C GLY A 203 3.53 -13.29 10.80
N GLY A 204 2.71 -14.35 10.85
CA GLY A 204 2.35 -15.18 9.69
C GLY A 204 3.53 -15.89 9.01
N PRO A 205 3.29 -16.59 7.90
CA PRO A 205 4.36 -17.17 7.08
C PRO A 205 5.16 -16.05 6.40
N LYS A 206 6.46 -15.95 6.71
CA LYS A 206 7.36 -14.96 6.13
C LYS A 206 8.25 -15.61 5.07
N VAL A 207 8.05 -15.24 3.80
CA VAL A 207 9.05 -15.52 2.75
C VAL A 207 10.20 -14.52 2.93
N ARG A 208 11.38 -15.01 3.27
CA ARG A 208 12.60 -14.21 3.39
C ARG A 208 13.63 -14.74 2.41
N THR A 209 14.41 -13.84 1.82
CA THR A 209 15.65 -14.23 1.17
C THR A 209 16.61 -14.74 2.23
N GLY A 210 17.43 -15.73 1.90
CA GLY A 210 18.59 -16.09 2.73
C GLY A 210 19.58 -14.94 2.82
N ARG A 211 20.73 -15.19 3.44
CA ARG A 211 21.88 -14.29 3.34
C ARG A 211 22.22 -14.12 1.86
N ILE A 212 22.23 -12.88 1.39
CA ILE A 212 22.75 -12.57 0.06
C ILE A 212 24.27 -12.53 0.23
N GLU A 213 24.99 -13.40 -0.49
CA GLU A 213 26.45 -13.30 -0.55
C GLU A 213 26.82 -11.91 -1.07
N PRO A 214 27.69 -11.16 -0.37
CA PRO A 214 28.18 -9.90 -0.89
C PRO A 214 28.84 -10.16 -2.24
N GLY A 215 28.24 -9.66 -3.32
CA GLY A 215 28.91 -9.60 -4.61
C GLY A 215 30.15 -8.70 -4.52
N PRO A 216 31.04 -8.74 -5.53
CA PRO A 216 32.16 -7.81 -5.60
C PRO A 216 31.66 -6.37 -5.41
N ALA A 217 32.25 -5.59 -4.49
CA ALA A 217 31.85 -4.22 -4.15
C ALA A 217 32.23 -3.22 -5.27
N VAL A 218 31.75 -3.48 -6.48
CA VAL A 218 32.04 -2.75 -7.70
C VAL A 218 31.05 -1.60 -7.84
N VAL A 219 31.55 -0.39 -7.71
CA VAL A 219 30.85 0.84 -8.05
C VAL A 219 30.99 1.07 -9.55
N LYS A 220 29.87 1.32 -10.22
CA LYS A 220 29.83 1.64 -11.65
C LYS A 220 29.30 3.05 -11.84
N TRP A 221 30.00 3.84 -12.65
CA TRP A 221 29.45 5.09 -13.18
C TRP A 221 29.45 5.10 -14.69
N ARG A 222 28.55 5.90 -15.28
CA ARG A 222 28.41 6.08 -16.71
C ARG A 222 28.12 7.55 -17.03
N PRO A 223 28.92 8.20 -17.89
CA PRO A 223 28.59 9.54 -18.38
C PRO A 223 27.37 9.50 -19.32
N VAL A 224 26.63 10.60 -19.39
CA VAL A 224 25.53 10.77 -20.34
C VAL A 224 26.11 11.02 -21.72
N ARG A 225 25.59 10.30 -22.72
CA ARG A 225 26.04 10.39 -24.11
C ARG A 225 24.86 10.66 -25.05
N ASP A 226 25.11 11.40 -26.13
CA ASP A 226 24.14 11.60 -27.20
C ASP A 226 23.96 10.33 -28.05
N ARG A 227 23.10 10.41 -29.07
CA ARG A 227 22.85 9.31 -30.02
C ARG A 227 24.08 8.94 -30.86
N LEU A 228 25.07 9.83 -30.95
CA LEU A 228 26.34 9.63 -31.66
C LEU A 228 27.45 9.10 -30.74
N GLY A 229 27.16 8.87 -29.45
CA GLY A 229 28.12 8.37 -28.47
C GLY A 229 29.05 9.42 -27.87
N ARG A 230 28.85 10.71 -28.16
CA ARG A 230 29.65 11.82 -27.61
C ARG A 230 29.17 12.13 -26.19
N VAL A 231 30.10 12.44 -25.29
CA VAL A 231 29.78 12.75 -23.89
C VAL A 231 29.13 14.13 -23.81
N VAL A 232 27.88 14.15 -23.35
CA VAL A 232 27.08 15.37 -23.10
C VAL A 232 27.25 15.84 -21.67
N THR A 233 27.21 14.90 -20.72
CA THR A 233 27.40 15.19 -19.30
C THR A 233 28.38 14.18 -18.72
N PRO A 234 29.51 14.61 -18.16
CA PRO A 234 30.45 13.72 -17.49
C PRO A 234 29.80 13.10 -16.24
N ALA A 235 30.33 11.97 -15.81
CA ALA A 235 29.91 11.36 -14.55
C ALA A 235 30.63 12.04 -13.39
N THR A 236 29.89 12.72 -12.52
CA THR A 236 30.43 13.30 -11.28
C THR A 236 30.66 12.20 -10.24
N VAL A 237 31.89 12.09 -9.75
CA VAL A 237 32.34 11.12 -8.76
C VAL A 237 32.83 11.87 -7.53
N VAL A 238 32.32 11.49 -6.36
CA VAL A 238 32.78 12.02 -5.08
C VAL A 238 33.96 11.18 -4.60
N LEU A 239 35.09 11.81 -4.31
CA LEU A 239 36.26 11.21 -3.69
C LEU A 239 36.31 11.64 -2.22
N ARG A 240 36.30 10.70 -1.27
CA ARG A 240 36.27 11.02 0.17
C ARG A 240 37.24 10.20 1.01
N ALA A 241 37.64 10.75 2.14
CA ALA A 241 38.46 10.02 3.11
C ALA A 241 37.64 8.96 3.88
N ARG A 242 38.29 7.87 4.29
CA ARG A 242 37.69 6.79 5.10
C ARG A 242 37.23 7.34 6.46
N GLY A 243 36.03 6.96 6.89
CA GLY A 243 35.52 7.25 8.24
C GLY A 243 34.78 8.58 8.44
N ARG A 244 34.64 9.43 7.41
CA ARG A 244 33.78 10.62 7.47
C ARG A 244 32.72 10.60 6.37
N LEU A 245 31.47 10.82 6.74
CA LEU A 245 30.42 11.15 5.79
C LEU A 245 30.65 12.61 5.37
N PRO A 246 30.71 12.92 4.06
CA PRO A 246 30.75 14.31 3.63
C PRO A 246 29.48 15.01 4.13
N ALA A 247 29.64 16.07 4.93
CA ALA A 247 28.56 17.00 5.20
C ALA A 247 28.43 17.90 3.97
N VAL A 248 27.83 17.37 2.89
CA VAL A 248 27.67 18.15 1.66
C VAL A 248 26.21 18.12 1.28
N GLY A 249 25.59 19.29 1.30
CA GLY A 249 24.45 19.60 0.44
C GLY A 249 24.98 19.71 -0.98
N LEU A 250 25.22 18.56 -1.63
CA LEU A 250 25.46 18.56 -3.07
C LEU A 250 24.09 18.76 -3.72
N ASP A 251 23.91 19.87 -4.43
CA ASP A 251 22.77 20.05 -5.34
C ASP A 251 22.83 19.06 -6.54
N VAL A 252 23.86 18.20 -6.59
CA VAL A 252 24.10 17.21 -7.63
C VAL A 252 24.19 15.81 -7.02
N ALA A 253 23.27 14.91 -7.40
CA ALA A 253 23.36 13.50 -7.05
C ALA A 253 24.60 12.85 -7.73
N PRO A 254 25.60 12.36 -6.99
CA PRO A 254 26.82 11.84 -7.59
C PRO A 254 26.57 10.49 -8.27
N ALA A 255 27.24 10.26 -9.40
CA ALA A 255 27.17 8.99 -10.13
C ALA A 255 27.90 7.85 -9.38
N ALA A 256 28.85 8.18 -8.52
CA ALA A 256 29.59 7.25 -7.68
C ALA A 256 30.26 7.95 -6.49
N THR A 257 30.56 7.19 -5.43
CA THR A 257 31.37 7.66 -4.31
C THR A 257 32.50 6.67 -4.05
N LEU A 258 33.73 7.16 -4.14
CA LEU A 258 34.95 6.42 -3.87
C LEU A 258 35.55 6.83 -2.54
N THR A 259 35.99 5.84 -1.77
CA THR A 259 36.76 6.07 -0.54
C THR A 259 38.23 5.90 -0.87
N LEU A 260 39.05 6.90 -0.57
CA LEU A 260 40.49 6.92 -0.83
C LEU A 260 41.26 7.36 0.42
N PRO A 261 42.59 7.09 0.51
CA PRO A 261 43.41 7.57 1.61
C PRO A 261 43.34 9.10 1.75
N GLY A 262 43.14 9.62 2.97
CA GLY A 262 43.00 11.07 3.20
C GLY A 262 44.19 11.91 2.71
N ARG A 263 45.41 11.37 2.86
CA ARG A 263 46.65 11.99 2.31
C ARG A 263 46.63 12.17 0.80
N PHE A 264 45.96 11.26 0.07
CA PHE A 264 45.85 11.36 -1.38
C PHE A 264 44.89 12.48 -1.77
N ILE A 265 43.75 12.58 -1.08
CA ILE A 265 42.76 13.64 -1.31
C ILE A 265 43.33 15.01 -0.97
N ALA A 266 44.05 15.12 0.15
CA ALA A 266 44.70 16.37 0.57
C ALA A 266 45.76 16.88 -0.42
N ALA A 267 46.35 15.99 -1.22
CA ALA A 267 47.36 16.33 -2.22
C ALA A 267 46.77 16.75 -3.58
N LEU A 268 45.46 16.57 -3.80
CA LEU A 268 44.81 16.92 -5.07
C LEU A 268 44.52 18.43 -5.14
N SER A 269 44.64 18.98 -6.33
CA SER A 269 44.20 20.34 -6.69
C SER A 269 43.16 20.29 -7.80
N VAL A 270 42.34 21.35 -7.92
CA VAL A 270 41.40 21.49 -9.04
C VAL A 270 42.18 21.51 -10.36
N GLY A 271 41.75 20.70 -11.33
CA GLY A 271 42.42 20.47 -12.61
C GLY A 271 43.29 19.22 -12.65
N ASP A 272 43.59 18.59 -11.51
CA ASP A 272 44.39 17.37 -11.48
C ASP A 272 43.70 16.21 -12.20
N THR A 273 44.51 15.39 -12.89
CA THR A 273 44.03 14.19 -13.58
C THR A 273 44.43 12.94 -12.82
N ILE A 274 43.45 12.24 -12.26
CA ILE A 274 43.62 10.96 -11.59
C ILE A 274 43.51 9.85 -12.64
N ARG A 275 44.57 9.08 -12.86
CA ARG A 275 44.59 7.95 -13.80
C ARG A 275 44.55 6.64 -13.02
N PHE A 276 43.73 5.70 -13.48
CA PHE A 276 43.59 4.39 -12.84
C PHE A 276 43.19 3.31 -13.85
N ARG A 277 43.31 2.03 -13.47
CA ARG A 277 42.75 0.90 -14.21
C ARG A 277 41.49 0.42 -13.50
N ASP A 278 40.41 0.25 -14.25
CA ASP A 278 39.14 -0.25 -13.72
C ASP A 278 39.21 -1.78 -13.49
N THR A 279 38.18 -2.38 -12.91
CA THR A 279 38.13 -3.84 -12.62
C THR A 279 38.14 -4.72 -13.87
N ARG A 280 38.07 -4.13 -15.06
CA ARG A 280 38.20 -4.79 -16.37
C ARG A 280 39.58 -4.49 -17.00
N HIS A 281 40.53 -3.99 -16.21
CA HIS A 281 41.87 -3.56 -16.61
C HIS A 281 41.92 -2.40 -17.62
N ALA A 282 40.80 -1.73 -17.86
CA ALA A 282 40.72 -0.66 -18.84
C ALA A 282 41.22 0.66 -18.22
N SER A 283 42.08 1.38 -18.95
CA SER A 283 42.63 2.67 -18.50
C SER A 283 41.53 3.74 -18.46
N ARG A 284 41.43 4.44 -17.33
CA ARG A 284 40.43 5.47 -17.08
C ARG A 284 41.07 6.69 -16.42
N SER A 285 40.37 7.81 -16.49
CA SER A 285 40.75 9.03 -15.82
C SER A 285 39.55 9.75 -15.23
N LEU A 286 39.82 10.50 -14.16
CA LEU A 286 38.95 11.51 -13.58
C LEU A 286 39.71 12.83 -13.55
N VAL A 287 39.01 13.94 -13.76
CA VAL A 287 39.56 15.30 -13.61
C VAL A 287 38.93 15.93 -12.39
N VAL A 288 39.73 16.44 -11.45
CA VAL A 288 39.24 17.09 -10.23
C VAL A 288 38.62 18.44 -10.59
N THR A 289 37.36 18.63 -10.24
CA THR A 289 36.60 19.86 -10.53
C THR A 289 36.37 20.72 -9.29
N GLU A 290 36.36 20.12 -8.10
CA GLU A 290 36.16 20.82 -6.83
C GLU A 290 36.97 20.17 -5.71
N HIS A 291 37.48 20.98 -4.78
CA HIS A 291 38.15 20.54 -3.56
C HIS A 291 37.50 21.16 -2.34
N GLY A 292 36.93 20.32 -1.46
CA GLY A 292 36.22 20.72 -0.25
C GLY A 292 36.98 20.36 1.04
N GLY A 293 38.32 20.31 0.98
CA GLY A 293 39.22 19.99 2.09
C GLY A 293 39.26 18.50 2.44
N THR A 294 38.13 17.90 2.81
CA THR A 294 38.03 16.48 3.20
C THR A 294 37.43 15.58 2.10
N PHE A 295 37.01 16.18 0.99
CA PHE A 295 36.50 15.52 -0.19
C PHE A 295 36.91 16.28 -1.45
N CYS A 296 36.86 15.60 -2.60
CA CYS A 296 36.95 16.23 -3.92
C CYS A 296 35.78 15.77 -4.80
N LEU A 297 35.33 16.63 -5.70
CA LEU A 297 34.53 16.22 -6.85
C LEU A 297 35.45 16.01 -8.04
N ALA A 298 35.22 14.93 -8.77
CA ALA A 298 35.95 14.64 -9.98
C ALA A 298 35.03 14.11 -11.08
N GLU A 299 35.35 14.42 -12.33
CA GLU A 299 34.51 14.12 -13.47
C GLU A 299 35.14 13.07 -14.38
N GLY A 300 34.34 12.05 -14.73
CA GLY A 300 34.73 10.98 -15.63
C GLY A 300 33.99 11.03 -16.97
N ARG A 301 34.74 10.99 -18.07
CA ARG A 301 34.19 10.95 -19.45
C ARG A 301 34.03 9.53 -20.01
N SER A 302 34.41 8.51 -19.23
CA SER A 302 34.33 7.10 -19.60
C SER A 302 33.58 6.30 -18.54
N THR A 303 32.82 5.29 -18.98
CA THR A 303 32.22 4.30 -18.08
C THR A 303 33.32 3.51 -17.37
N ALA A 304 33.27 3.45 -16.04
CA ALA A 304 34.22 2.69 -15.23
C ALA A 304 33.52 1.80 -14.22
N TYR A 305 34.24 0.76 -13.80
CA TYR A 305 33.84 -0.23 -12.80
C TYR A 305 34.99 -0.29 -11.79
N VAL A 306 34.76 0.14 -10.56
CA VAL A 306 35.83 0.32 -9.56
C VAL A 306 35.41 -0.29 -8.24
N THR A 307 36.31 -1.00 -7.58
CA THR A 307 36.08 -1.45 -6.20
C THR A 307 36.39 -0.34 -5.21
N ASN A 308 35.53 -0.14 -4.22
CA ASN A 308 35.88 0.66 -3.05
C ASN A 308 36.94 -0.11 -2.24
N GLY A 309 38.16 0.41 -2.17
CA GLY A 309 39.28 -0.13 -1.41
C GLY A 309 39.74 0.83 -0.31
#